data_AF-A0ABD5RXH2-F1
#
_entry.id   AF-A0ABD5RXH2-F1
#
_cell.length_a   1.000
_cell.length_b   1.000
_cell.length_c   1.000
_cell.angle_alpha   90.00
_cell.angle_beta   90.00
_cell.angle_gamma   90.00
#
_symmetry.space_group_name_H-M   'P 1'
#
loop_
_entity.id
_entity.type
_entity.pdbx_description
1 polymer ?
#
loop_
_entity_poly.entity_id
_entity_poly.type
_entity_poly.pdbx_seq_one_letter_code
_entity_poly.pdbx_strand_id
1 'polypeptide(L)'
;AGLDVAAEYVASGDALALKTGRPHYEVPDAVWDASNDVLKHGLALGAERDCAVQLHTEGTDDLTEVAEWAEERGLARERVVKHYALGRLAGPTPSVMSEKDRLLEAAENGEPFLMETDFVDDPDRPGAVLGPKTVPRRVRWLLEEGHGDAVRNAHVETPRLVYRIDTEATLGD
;
A
#
# COMPACT_ATOMS: atom_id res chain seq x y z
N ALA A 1 0.24 -8.02 20.78
CA ALA A 1 1.39 -8.95 20.80
C ALA A 1 2.08 -9.05 19.43
N GLY A 2 1.39 -9.45 18.34
CA GLY A 2 2.07 -9.58 17.02
C GLY A 2 2.52 -8.25 16.40
N LEU A 3 1.64 -7.25 16.38
CA LEU A 3 1.98 -5.91 15.84
C LEU A 3 3.04 -5.20 16.68
N ASP A 4 3.04 -5.39 18.00
CA ASP A 4 4.04 -4.79 18.89
C ASP A 4 5.45 -5.33 18.57
N VAL A 5 5.56 -6.65 18.38
CA VAL A 5 6.81 -7.27 17.94
C VAL A 5 7.21 -6.76 16.54
N ALA A 6 6.28 -6.65 15.60
CA ALA A 6 6.57 -6.08 14.28
C ALA A 6 7.10 -4.63 14.37
N ALA A 7 6.59 -3.84 15.32
CA ALA A 7 7.05 -2.48 15.57
C ALA A 7 8.48 -2.42 16.16
N GLU A 8 8.95 -3.48 16.82
CA GLU A 8 10.36 -3.60 17.24
C GLU A 8 11.30 -3.73 16.04
N TYR A 9 10.91 -4.47 14.99
CA TYR A 9 11.68 -4.56 13.75
C TYR A 9 11.78 -3.21 13.05
N VAL A 10 10.70 -2.43 13.03
CA VAL A 10 10.73 -1.05 12.53
C VAL A 10 11.68 -0.19 13.36
N ALA A 11 11.60 -0.27 14.69
CA ALA A 11 12.47 0.50 15.59
C ALA A 11 13.95 0.16 15.42
N SER A 12 14.27 -1.10 15.10
CA SER A 12 15.64 -1.56 14.86
C SER A 12 16.19 -1.21 13.47
N GLY A 13 15.33 -0.75 12.55
CA GLY A 13 15.68 -0.47 11.15
C GLY A 13 15.61 -1.68 10.21
N ASP A 14 15.25 -2.86 10.71
CA ASP A 14 15.11 -4.09 9.91
C ASP A 14 13.83 -4.11 9.06
N ALA A 15 12.87 -3.25 9.37
CA ALA A 15 11.62 -3.08 8.62
C ALA A 15 11.29 -1.59 8.38
N LEU A 16 10.61 -1.30 7.27
CA LEU A 16 10.26 0.06 6.85
C LEU A 16 8.80 0.46 7.10
N ALA A 17 7.93 -0.52 7.38
CA ALA A 17 6.49 -0.35 7.51
C ALA A 17 5.87 -1.49 8.30
N LEU A 18 4.65 -1.26 8.82
CA LEU A 18 3.80 -2.29 9.42
C LEU A 18 2.73 -2.73 8.43
N LYS A 19 2.24 -3.96 8.57
CA LYS A 19 1.07 -4.47 7.83
C LYS A 19 -0.01 -4.90 8.80
N THR A 20 -1.22 -4.35 8.65
CA THR A 20 -2.41 -4.69 9.45
C THR A 20 -3.65 -4.60 8.57
N GLY A 21 -4.83 -4.93 9.08
CA GLY A 21 -6.00 -5.05 8.23
C GLY A 21 -7.29 -5.44 8.94
N ARG A 22 -8.30 -5.67 8.11
CA ARG A 22 -9.59 -6.25 8.50
C ARG A 22 -10.05 -7.27 7.45
N PRO A 23 -10.92 -8.22 7.80
CA PRO A 23 -11.39 -9.24 6.86
C PRO A 23 -11.97 -8.63 5.58
N HIS A 24 -11.70 -9.29 4.45
CA HIS A 24 -12.28 -8.94 3.14
C HIS A 24 -13.47 -9.84 2.76
N TYR A 25 -14.00 -10.58 3.75
CA TYR A 25 -15.11 -11.52 3.62
C TYR A 25 -16.07 -11.31 4.79
N GLU A 26 -17.31 -11.79 4.63
CA GLU A 26 -18.33 -11.65 5.66
C GLU A 26 -17.91 -12.37 6.95
N VAL A 27 -17.98 -11.64 8.06
CA VAL A 27 -17.69 -12.11 9.41
C VAL A 27 -18.73 -11.56 10.38
N PRO A 28 -18.93 -12.18 11.55
CA PRO A 28 -19.79 -11.60 12.59
C PRO A 28 -19.28 -10.23 13.06
N ASP A 29 -20.20 -9.36 13.48
CA ASP A 29 -19.89 -7.99 13.95
C ASP A 29 -18.78 -7.97 15.01
N ALA A 30 -18.81 -8.89 15.96
CA ALA A 30 -17.77 -8.97 17.00
C ALA A 30 -16.35 -9.21 16.44
N VAL A 31 -16.24 -9.94 15.32
CA VAL A 31 -14.96 -10.17 14.63
C VAL A 31 -14.55 -8.93 13.83
N TRP A 32 -15.50 -8.26 13.19
CA TRP A 32 -15.28 -7.00 12.49
C TRP A 32 -14.76 -5.93 13.43
N ASP A 33 -15.43 -5.73 14.56
CA ASP A 33 -15.08 -4.74 15.59
C ASP A 33 -13.69 -5.03 16.16
N ALA A 34 -13.43 -6.28 16.54
CA ALA A 34 -12.11 -6.68 17.04
C ALA A 34 -11.00 -6.48 16.00
N SER A 35 -11.29 -6.71 14.71
CA SER A 35 -10.33 -6.47 13.62
C SER A 35 -10.05 -4.98 13.43
N ASN A 36 -11.08 -4.13 13.52
CA ASN A 36 -10.91 -2.68 13.46
C ASN A 36 -10.11 -2.14 14.68
N ASP A 37 -10.27 -2.74 15.86
CA ASP A 37 -9.46 -2.38 17.03
C ASP A 37 -7.98 -2.75 16.81
N VAL A 38 -7.70 -3.91 16.22
CA VAL A 38 -6.33 -4.31 15.84
C VAL A 38 -5.75 -3.39 14.75
N LEU A 39 -6.57 -3.00 13.76
CA LEU A 39 -6.18 -2.05 12.73
C LEU A 39 -5.82 -0.68 13.34
N LYS A 40 -6.67 -0.15 14.22
CA LYS A 40 -6.43 1.11 14.95
C LYS A 40 -5.16 1.05 15.80
N HIS A 41 -4.86 -0.11 16.42
CA HIS A 41 -3.59 -0.32 17.13
C HIS A 41 -2.39 -0.27 16.18
N GLY A 42 -2.48 -0.90 15.01
CA GLY A 42 -1.43 -0.82 13.99
C GLY A 42 -1.19 0.59 13.46
N LEU A 43 -2.25 1.40 13.31
CA LEU A 43 -2.12 2.82 12.95
C LEU A 43 -1.41 3.63 14.05
N ALA A 44 -1.75 3.38 15.32
CA ALA A 44 -1.10 4.05 16.45
C ALA A 44 0.40 3.70 16.53
N LEU A 45 0.75 2.43 16.32
CA LEU A 45 2.16 1.99 16.25
C LEU A 45 2.88 2.61 15.05
N GLY A 46 2.21 2.74 13.90
CA GLY A 46 2.75 3.43 12.73
C GLY A 46 3.11 4.89 13.02
N ALA A 47 2.23 5.60 13.72
CA ALA A 47 2.51 6.96 14.20
C ALA A 47 3.68 7.00 15.20
N GLU A 48 3.69 6.11 16.20
CA GLU A 48 4.71 6.05 17.25
C GLU A 48 6.11 5.75 16.68
N ARG A 49 6.18 4.88 15.66
CA ARG A 49 7.43 4.49 14.99
C ARG A 49 7.77 5.37 13.78
N ASP A 50 6.92 6.37 13.50
CA ASP A 50 7.06 7.25 12.34
C ASP A 50 7.29 6.44 11.04
N CYS A 51 6.50 5.37 10.84
CA CYS A 51 6.57 4.47 9.69
C CYS A 51 5.24 4.38 8.94
N ALA A 52 5.28 3.90 7.70
CA ALA A 52 4.06 3.65 6.94
C ALA A 52 3.29 2.42 7.46
N VAL A 53 2.00 2.35 7.17
CA VAL A 53 1.13 1.22 7.48
C VAL A 53 0.44 0.74 6.21
N GLN A 54 0.73 -0.50 5.80
CA GLN A 54 0.05 -1.15 4.70
C GLN A 54 -1.20 -1.89 5.19
N LEU A 55 -2.33 -1.61 4.55
CA LEU A 55 -3.64 -2.15 4.88
C LEU A 55 -3.99 -3.35 4.00
N HIS A 56 -4.38 -4.45 4.64
CA HIS A 56 -5.09 -5.55 4.00
C HIS A 56 -6.57 -5.51 4.41
N THR A 57 -7.44 -5.04 3.53
CA THR A 57 -8.89 -4.87 3.80
C THR A 57 -9.71 -5.40 2.63
N GLU A 58 -11.03 -5.28 2.71
CA GLU A 58 -11.96 -5.52 1.60
C GLU A 58 -11.59 -4.76 0.32
N GLY A 59 -12.09 -5.26 -0.82
CA GLY A 59 -12.04 -4.52 -2.08
C GLY A 59 -13.02 -3.34 -2.01
N THR A 60 -12.49 -2.12 -1.91
CA THR A 60 -13.25 -0.88 -1.81
C THR A 60 -12.46 0.24 -2.49
N ASP A 61 -13.18 1.26 -2.98
CA ASP A 61 -12.63 2.53 -3.46
C ASP A 61 -12.74 3.66 -2.42
N ASP A 62 -13.19 3.35 -1.20
CA ASP A 62 -13.26 4.30 -0.09
C ASP A 62 -12.80 3.68 1.23
N LEU A 63 -11.78 4.29 1.82
CA LEU A 63 -11.27 4.03 3.16
C LEU A 63 -11.02 5.34 3.91
N THR A 64 -11.82 6.38 3.62
CA THR A 64 -11.72 7.69 4.26
C THR A 64 -11.78 7.58 5.78
N GLU A 65 -12.68 6.76 6.32
CA GLU A 65 -12.78 6.49 7.76
C GLU A 65 -11.46 5.95 8.35
N VAL A 66 -10.76 5.06 7.63
CA VAL A 66 -9.48 4.52 8.08
C VAL A 66 -8.38 5.59 8.05
N ALA A 67 -8.40 6.46 7.04
CA ALA A 67 -7.50 7.60 6.97
C ALA A 67 -7.75 8.59 8.13
N GLU A 68 -9.01 8.87 8.48
CA GLU A 68 -9.37 9.70 9.63
C GLU A 68 -8.86 9.09 10.94
N TRP A 69 -9.03 7.78 11.15
CA TRP A 69 -8.44 7.10 12.31
C TRP A 69 -6.92 7.23 12.38
N ALA A 70 -6.23 7.20 11.24
CA ALA A 70 -4.79 7.38 11.18
C ALA A 70 -4.40 8.80 11.60
N GLU A 71 -5.09 9.80 11.06
CA GLU A 71 -4.85 11.23 11.34
C GLU A 71 -5.10 11.58 12.80
N GLU A 72 -6.18 11.04 13.40
CA GLU A 72 -6.47 11.17 14.84
C GLU A 72 -5.32 10.66 15.73
N ARG A 73 -4.53 9.70 15.22
CA ARG A 73 -3.39 9.09 15.91
C ARG A 73 -2.05 9.74 15.54
N GLY A 74 -2.06 10.75 14.67
CA GLY A 74 -0.86 11.46 14.20
C GLY A 74 -0.15 10.78 13.03
N LEU A 75 -0.76 9.80 12.37
CA LEU A 75 -0.24 9.20 11.13
C LEU A 75 -0.89 9.88 9.92
N ALA A 76 -0.07 10.49 9.06
CA ALA A 76 -0.55 11.12 7.83
C ALA A 76 -1.24 10.10 6.90
N ARG A 77 -2.35 10.47 6.27
CA ARG A 77 -3.13 9.58 5.38
C ARG A 77 -2.30 9.01 4.23
N GLU A 78 -1.32 9.78 3.73
CA GLU A 78 -0.40 9.39 2.66
C GLU A 78 0.57 8.29 3.10
N ARG A 79 0.69 8.03 4.40
CA ARG A 79 1.51 6.95 4.95
C ARG A 79 0.68 5.71 5.29
N VAL A 80 -0.62 5.77 5.05
CA VAL A 80 -1.50 4.62 5.05
C VAL A 80 -1.62 4.14 3.61
N VAL A 81 -1.27 2.88 3.35
CA VAL A 81 -1.23 2.33 1.99
C VAL A 81 -2.25 1.23 1.87
N LYS A 82 -3.25 1.39 1.02
CA LYS A 82 -4.17 0.30 0.69
C LYS A 82 -3.50 -0.62 -0.32
N HIS A 83 -3.09 -1.78 0.16
CA HIS A 83 -2.68 -2.88 -0.69
C HIS A 83 -3.89 -3.47 -1.44
N TYR A 84 -3.65 -3.94 -2.65
CA TYR A 84 -4.62 -4.47 -3.60
C TYR A 84 -5.67 -3.42 -3.99
N ALA A 85 -5.24 -2.25 -4.46
CA ALA A 85 -6.15 -1.19 -4.89
C ALA A 85 -6.67 -1.42 -6.33
N LEU A 86 -7.87 -0.89 -6.60
CA LEU A 86 -8.60 -1.07 -7.87
C LEU A 86 -8.26 -0.03 -8.95
N GLY A 87 -7.51 1.04 -8.62
CA GLY A 87 -7.12 2.12 -9.54
C GLY A 87 -7.45 3.51 -8.99
N ARG A 88 -8.58 3.62 -8.29
CA ARG A 88 -8.97 4.76 -7.47
C ARG A 88 -9.16 4.39 -6.01
N LEU A 89 -8.95 5.35 -5.11
CA LEU A 89 -9.20 5.19 -3.68
C LEU A 89 -9.34 6.55 -3.00
N ALA A 90 -10.40 6.72 -2.20
CA ALA A 90 -10.54 7.83 -1.27
C ALA A 90 -9.91 7.50 0.08
N GLY A 91 -9.16 8.46 0.64
CA GLY A 91 -8.50 8.37 1.94
C GLY A 91 -7.02 8.00 1.84
N PRO A 92 -6.62 6.71 1.99
CA PRO A 92 -5.23 6.27 1.95
C PRO A 92 -4.58 6.37 0.56
N THR A 93 -3.25 6.23 0.50
CA THR A 93 -2.53 6.04 -0.77
C THR A 93 -2.79 4.64 -1.35
N PRO A 94 -3.24 4.51 -2.61
CA PRO A 94 -3.46 3.21 -3.23
C PRO A 94 -2.15 2.56 -3.68
N SER A 95 -1.97 1.28 -3.37
CA SER A 95 -1.02 0.40 -4.06
C SER A 95 -1.79 -0.40 -5.10
N VAL A 96 -1.69 0.04 -6.35
CA VAL A 96 -2.53 -0.38 -7.47
C VAL A 96 -2.01 -1.68 -8.07
N MET A 97 -2.90 -2.66 -8.20
CA MET A 97 -2.60 -3.90 -8.91
C MET A 97 -2.25 -3.61 -10.37
N SER A 98 -1.17 -4.21 -10.86
CA SER A 98 -0.57 -3.96 -12.18
C SER A 98 -1.35 -4.51 -13.38
N GLU A 99 -2.67 -4.41 -13.34
CA GLU A 99 -3.62 -4.60 -14.43
C GLU A 99 -3.72 -3.30 -15.25
N LYS A 100 -3.84 -3.39 -16.57
CA LYS A 100 -3.75 -2.21 -17.45
C LYS A 100 -4.82 -1.17 -17.12
N ASP A 101 -6.08 -1.59 -17.00
CA ASP A 101 -7.21 -0.67 -16.82
C ASP A 101 -7.10 0.10 -15.50
N ARG A 102 -6.67 -0.57 -14.42
CA ARG A 102 -6.46 0.06 -13.10
C ARG A 102 -5.32 1.09 -13.13
N LEU A 103 -4.26 0.77 -13.87
CA LEU A 103 -3.13 1.68 -14.02
C LEU A 103 -3.48 2.89 -14.88
N LEU A 104 -4.34 2.74 -15.89
CA LEU A 104 -4.87 3.89 -16.65
C LEU A 104 -5.71 4.78 -15.75
N GLU A 105 -6.62 4.20 -14.95
CA GLU A 105 -7.43 4.96 -14.00
C GLU A 105 -6.55 5.73 -13.01
N ALA A 106 -5.53 5.09 -12.43
CA ALA A 106 -4.58 5.76 -11.54
C ALA A 106 -3.77 6.86 -12.24
N ALA A 107 -3.33 6.62 -13.48
CA ALA A 107 -2.58 7.59 -14.28
C ALA A 107 -3.43 8.81 -14.67
N GLU A 108 -4.70 8.61 -15.00
CA GLU A 108 -5.65 9.67 -15.32
C GLU A 108 -6.03 10.52 -14.10
N ASN A 109 -6.13 9.89 -12.92
CA ASN A 109 -6.39 10.59 -11.67
C ASN A 109 -5.24 11.52 -11.26
N GLY A 110 -3.99 11.13 -11.55
CA GLY A 110 -2.79 11.95 -11.29
C GLY A 110 -2.40 12.10 -9.81
N GLU A 111 -3.16 11.51 -8.88
CA GLU A 111 -2.88 11.48 -7.44
C GLU A 111 -1.77 10.47 -7.09
N PRO A 112 -1.09 10.60 -5.93
CA PRO A 112 -0.07 9.64 -5.50
C PRO A 112 -0.59 8.19 -5.47
N PHE A 113 0.17 7.27 -6.06
CA PHE A 113 -0.13 5.83 -6.06
C PHE A 113 1.15 4.98 -6.11
N LEU A 114 1.07 3.72 -5.73
CA LEU A 114 2.13 2.72 -5.93
C LEU A 114 1.68 1.68 -6.95
N MET A 115 2.61 0.91 -7.51
CA MET A 115 2.32 -0.23 -8.37
C MET A 115 2.76 -1.53 -7.71
N GLU A 116 1.91 -2.54 -7.76
CA GLU A 116 2.22 -3.85 -7.17
C GLU A 116 1.68 -5.03 -8.00
N THR A 117 2.12 -6.23 -7.62
CA THR A 117 1.69 -7.49 -8.23
C THR A 117 0.95 -8.41 -7.26
N ASP A 118 1.07 -8.17 -5.95
CA ASP A 118 0.70 -9.10 -4.89
C ASP A 118 1.19 -10.53 -5.16
N PHE A 119 2.49 -10.65 -5.48
CA PHE A 119 3.05 -11.95 -5.86
C PHE A 119 3.10 -12.89 -4.65
N VAL A 120 2.61 -14.11 -4.85
CA VAL A 120 2.58 -15.19 -3.88
C VAL A 120 3.54 -16.27 -4.41
N ASP A 121 4.61 -16.50 -3.68
CA ASP A 121 5.62 -17.53 -4.01
C ASP A 121 5.17 -18.90 -3.47
N ASP A 122 4.07 -19.42 -4.03
CA ASP A 122 3.51 -20.72 -3.68
C ASP A 122 3.74 -21.72 -4.84
N PRO A 123 4.61 -22.74 -4.66
CA PRO A 123 4.92 -23.71 -5.71
C PRO A 123 3.71 -24.55 -6.13
N ASP A 124 2.69 -24.67 -5.28
CA ASP A 124 1.46 -25.41 -5.59
C ASP A 124 0.45 -24.57 -6.38
N ARG A 125 0.69 -23.26 -6.54
CA ARG A 125 -0.19 -22.31 -7.24
C ARG A 125 0.53 -21.47 -8.30
N PRO A 126 1.28 -22.09 -9.25
CA PRO A 126 2.02 -21.34 -10.25
C PRO A 126 1.08 -20.52 -11.14
N GLY A 127 1.30 -19.20 -11.17
CA GLY A 127 0.54 -18.27 -12.00
C GLY A 127 -0.84 -17.86 -11.46
N ALA A 128 -1.15 -18.18 -10.21
CA ALA A 128 -2.41 -17.75 -9.58
C ALA A 128 -2.51 -16.24 -9.35
N VAL A 129 -1.36 -15.53 -9.39
CA VAL A 129 -1.24 -14.09 -9.22
C VAL A 129 -0.26 -13.49 -10.23
N LEU A 130 -0.20 -12.17 -10.32
CA LEU A 130 0.73 -11.49 -11.21
C LEU A 130 2.17 -11.78 -10.80
N GLY A 131 3.00 -12.26 -11.74
CA GLY A 131 4.41 -12.50 -11.49
C GLY A 131 5.20 -11.19 -11.31
N PRO A 132 6.38 -11.23 -10.65
CA PRO A 132 7.18 -10.04 -10.32
C PRO A 132 7.64 -9.26 -11.55
N LYS A 133 7.72 -9.91 -12.73
CA LYS A 133 8.03 -9.25 -14.01
C LYS A 133 6.90 -8.35 -14.54
N THR A 134 5.73 -8.36 -13.91
CA THR A 134 4.57 -7.61 -14.39
C THR A 134 4.77 -6.10 -14.21
N VAL A 135 5.21 -5.62 -13.04
CA VAL A 135 5.46 -4.19 -12.81
C VAL A 135 6.43 -3.61 -13.87
N PRO A 136 7.64 -4.17 -14.10
CA PRO A 136 8.54 -3.66 -15.15
C PRO A 136 7.98 -3.72 -16.58
N ARG A 137 7.06 -4.66 -16.87
CA ARG A 137 6.36 -4.71 -18.17
C ARG A 137 5.31 -3.61 -18.28
N ARG A 138 4.60 -3.30 -17.19
CA ARG A 138 3.61 -2.22 -17.16
C ARG A 138 4.24 -0.85 -17.19
N VAL A 139 5.39 -0.66 -16.53
CA VAL A 139 6.18 0.58 -16.63
C VAL A 139 6.54 0.87 -18.08
N ARG A 140 7.12 -0.09 -18.81
CA ARG A 140 7.47 0.09 -20.23
C ARG A 140 6.25 0.43 -21.08
N TRP A 141 5.15 -0.30 -20.87
CA TRP A 141 3.92 -0.03 -21.57
C TRP A 141 3.37 1.38 -21.26
N LEU A 142 3.31 1.82 -20.00
CA LEU A 142 2.87 3.18 -19.64
C LEU A 142 3.75 4.26 -20.29
N LEU A 143 5.07 4.03 -20.36
CA LEU A 143 5.99 4.95 -21.05
C LEU A 143 5.71 5.01 -22.56
N GLU A 144 5.44 3.87 -23.20
CA GLU A 144 5.08 3.78 -24.62
C GLU A 144 3.75 4.51 -24.92
N GLU A 145 2.79 4.49 -23.99
CA GLU A 145 1.51 5.20 -24.09
C GLU A 145 1.59 6.69 -23.68
N GLY A 146 2.75 7.17 -23.24
CA GLY A 146 2.97 8.57 -22.87
C GLY A 146 2.64 8.94 -21.42
N HIS A 147 2.42 7.96 -20.53
CA HIS A 147 2.14 8.18 -19.10
C HIS A 147 3.43 8.29 -18.25
N GLY A 148 4.41 9.07 -18.70
CA GLY A 148 5.69 9.24 -18.01
C GLY A 148 5.57 9.82 -16.60
N ASP A 149 4.67 10.78 -16.41
CA ASP A 149 4.41 11.40 -15.10
C ASP A 149 3.83 10.40 -14.11
N ALA A 150 2.93 9.50 -14.56
CA ALA A 150 2.38 8.45 -13.72
C ALA A 150 3.46 7.44 -13.29
N VAL A 151 4.38 7.09 -14.18
CA VAL A 151 5.53 6.22 -13.84
C VAL A 151 6.43 6.87 -12.81
N ARG A 152 6.72 8.17 -12.96
CA ARG A 152 7.51 8.93 -11.97
C ARG A 152 6.78 9.04 -10.63
N ASN A 153 5.48 9.28 -10.67
CA ASN A 153 4.63 9.33 -9.48
C ASN A 153 4.67 7.99 -8.72
N ALA A 154 4.53 6.87 -9.44
CA ALA A 154 4.50 5.52 -8.86
C ALA A 154 5.81 5.03 -8.26
N HIS A 155 6.95 5.46 -8.82
CA HIS A 155 8.26 4.88 -8.50
C HIS A 155 9.28 5.84 -7.87
N VAL A 156 8.99 7.15 -7.87
CA VAL A 156 9.87 8.16 -7.28
C VAL A 156 9.12 8.97 -6.24
N GLU A 157 8.05 9.65 -6.64
CA GLU A 157 7.39 10.59 -5.73
C GLU A 157 6.62 9.90 -4.61
N THR A 158 5.83 8.87 -4.93
CA THR A 158 5.03 8.18 -3.92
C THR A 158 5.89 7.35 -2.95
N PRO A 159 6.93 6.60 -3.37
CA PRO A 159 7.85 5.96 -2.42
C PRO A 159 8.54 6.95 -1.48
N ARG A 160 8.93 8.12 -1.98
CA ARG A 160 9.51 9.20 -1.16
C ARG A 160 8.49 9.77 -0.16
N LEU A 161 7.25 9.98 -0.58
CA LEU A 161 6.16 10.48 0.27
C LEU A 161 5.78 9.49 1.38
N VAL A 162 5.56 8.23 1.02
CA VAL A 162 5.02 7.18 1.91
C VAL A 162 6.12 6.65 2.86
N TYR A 163 7.23 6.20 2.26
CA TYR A 163 8.26 5.42 2.94
C TYR A 163 9.54 6.21 3.23
N ARG A 164 9.63 7.47 2.75
CA ARG A 164 10.83 8.30 2.85
C ARG A 164 12.06 7.66 2.21
N ILE A 165 11.84 6.88 1.16
CA ILE A 165 12.90 6.27 0.36
C ILE A 165 13.18 7.16 -0.84
N ASP A 166 14.44 7.56 -0.99
CA ASP A 166 14.95 8.20 -2.21
C ASP A 166 15.41 7.10 -3.17
N THR A 167 14.56 6.76 -4.14
CA THR A 167 14.87 5.70 -5.10
C THR A 167 15.92 6.14 -6.12
N GLU A 168 16.09 7.43 -6.39
CA GLU A 168 17.11 7.93 -7.32
C GLU A 168 18.50 7.86 -6.71
N ALA A 169 18.64 8.17 -5.41
CA ALA A 169 19.90 8.02 -4.69
C ALA A 169 20.42 6.57 -4.72
N THR A 170 19.53 5.57 -4.72
CA THR A 170 19.91 4.14 -4.77
C THR A 170 20.49 3.67 -6.11
N LEU A 171 20.43 4.49 -7.17
CA LEU A 171 21.01 4.15 -8.48
C LEU A 171 22.51 4.48 -8.58
N GLY A 172 23.04 5.25 -7.63
CA GLY A 172 24.43 5.73 -7.61
C GLY A 172 25.40 4.89 -6.78
N ASP A 173 24.90 3.86 -6.10
CA ASP A 173 25.67 2.87 -5.32
C ASP A 173 25.97 1.60 -6.13
#